data_AF-A0AB74UE27-F1
#
_entry.id   AF-A0AB74UE27-F1
#
_cell.length_a   1.000
_cell.length_b   1.000
_cell.length_c   1.000
_cell.angle_alpha   90.00
_cell.angle_beta   90.00
_cell.angle_gamma   90.00
#
_symmetry.space_group_name_H-M   'P 1'
#
loop_
_entity.id
_entity.type
_entity.pdbx_description
1 polymer ?
#
loop_
_entity_poly.entity_id
_entity_poly.type
_entity_poly.pdbx_seq_one_letter_code
_entity_poly.pdbx_strand_id
1 'polypeptide(L)' 'MARQPIRDNALKAALRTPQFRQQQQTPKKGKGSYSRKGRGAQGGRHRQAA' A
#
# COMPACT_ATOMS: atom_id res chain seq x y z
N MET A 1 -16.22 -7.39 -12.66
CA MET A 1 -17.45 -6.69 -12.24
C MET A 1 -17.73 -5.59 -13.24
N ALA A 2 -18.69 -5.79 -14.14
CA ALA A 2 -19.11 -4.73 -15.07
C ALA A 2 -19.70 -3.57 -14.24
N ARG A 3 -19.13 -2.38 -14.37
CA ARG A 3 -19.69 -1.19 -13.73
C ARG A 3 -20.96 -0.81 -14.47
N GLN A 4 -22.04 -0.65 -13.73
CA GLN A 4 -23.28 -0.11 -14.28
C GLN A 4 -23.01 1.29 -14.85
N PRO A 5 -23.67 1.66 -15.97
CA PRO A 5 -23.53 2.99 -16.54
C PRO A 5 -23.97 4.04 -15.52
N ILE A 6 -23.19 5.13 -15.41
CA ILE A 6 -23.46 6.21 -14.47
C ILE A 6 -24.61 7.06 -15.04
N ARG A 7 -25.68 7.22 -14.26
CA ARG A 7 -26.90 7.91 -14.71
C ARG A 7 -26.90 9.40 -14.38
N ASP A 8 -26.42 9.78 -13.20
CA ASP A 8 -26.56 11.15 -12.71
C ASP A 8 -25.22 11.90 -12.65
N ASN A 9 -24.36 11.55 -11.67
CA ASN A 9 -23.14 12.30 -11.40
C ASN A 9 -21.88 11.43 -11.51
N ALA A 10 -21.08 11.72 -12.53
CA ALA A 10 -19.83 11.03 -12.82
C ALA A 10 -18.77 11.17 -11.71
N LEU A 11 -18.63 12.35 -11.11
CA LEU A 11 -17.62 12.60 -10.07
C LEU A 11 -17.92 11.84 -8.78
N LYS A 12 -19.17 11.85 -8.33
CA LYS A 12 -19.62 11.09 -7.14
C LYS A 12 -19.50 9.59 -7.36
N ALA A 13 -19.75 9.12 -8.58
CA ALA A 13 -19.57 7.73 -8.95
C ALA A 13 -18.08 7.36 -8.94
N ALA A 14 -17.21 8.20 -9.52
CA ALA A 14 -15.76 8.00 -9.54
C ALA A 14 -15.17 7.95 -8.12
N LEU A 15 -15.60 8.84 -7.21
CA LEU A 15 -15.12 8.88 -5.82
C LEU A 15 -15.40 7.58 -5.05
N ARG A 16 -16.51 6.88 -5.35
CA ARG A 16 -16.89 5.62 -4.68
C ARG A 16 -16.09 4.40 -5.12
N THR A 17 -15.08 4.61 -5.96
CA THR A 17 -14.33 3.52 -6.58
C THR A 17 -13.04 3.25 -5.84
N PRO A 18 -12.43 2.06 -6.02
CA PRO A 18 -11.17 1.73 -5.35
C PRO A 18 -10.02 2.72 -5.64
N GLN A 19 -10.10 3.44 -6.76
CA GLN A 19 -9.11 4.44 -7.16
C GLN A 19 -8.97 5.58 -6.15
N PHE A 20 -10.08 6.00 -5.54
CA PHE A 20 -10.10 7.12 -4.59
C PHE A 20 -10.38 6.66 -3.16
N ARG A 21 -10.05 5.40 -2.84
CA ARG A 21 -10.15 4.92 -1.45
C ARG A 21 -9.12 5.62 -0.57
N GLN A 22 -9.47 5.80 0.71
CA GLN A 22 -8.53 6.29 1.70
C GLN A 22 -7.33 5.34 1.81
N GLN A 23 -6.12 5.88 1.67
CA GLN A 23 -4.88 5.14 1.84
C GLN A 23 -4.28 5.48 3.20
N GLN A 24 -3.93 4.45 3.97
CA GLN A 24 -3.24 4.62 5.25
C GLN A 24 -1.75 4.35 5.05
N GLN A 25 -0.90 5.28 5.48
CA GLN A 25 0.54 5.08 5.47
C GLN A 25 0.98 4.30 6.71
N THR A 26 1.88 3.34 6.53
CA THR A 26 2.47 2.63 7.66
C THR A 26 3.40 3.56 8.44
N PRO A 27 3.18 3.76 9.76
CA PRO A 27 4.00 4.66 10.55
C PRO A 27 5.42 4.08 10.72
N LYS A 28 6.42 4.96 10.85
CA LYS A 28 7.82 4.55 11.06
C LYS A 28 8.11 4.03 12.47
N LYS A 29 7.30 4.42 13.46
CA LYS A 29 7.44 4.06 14.88
C LYS A 29 6.05 3.93 15.53
N GLY A 30 5.95 3.16 16.62
CA GLY A 30 4.70 2.98 17.39
C GLY A 30 3.87 1.77 16.96
N LYS A 31 2.54 1.84 17.13
CA LYS A 31 1.64 0.73 16.79
C LYS A 31 1.64 0.49 15.28
N GLY A 32 1.84 -0.76 14.87
CA GLY A 32 1.82 -1.16 13.45
C GLY A 32 3.08 -0.77 12.67
N SER A 33 4.16 -0.32 13.34
CA SER A 33 5.43 0.02 12.66
C SER A 33 6.42 -1.15 12.56
N TYR A 34 6.14 -2.30 13.20
CA TYR A 34 7.02 -3.46 13.14
C TYR A 34 7.01 -4.07 11.73
N SER A 35 8.19 -4.22 11.14
CA SER A 35 8.38 -4.96 9.88
C SER A 35 9.29 -6.15 10.13
N ARG A 36 8.91 -7.33 9.63
CA ARG A 36 9.72 -8.55 9.73
C ARG A 36 11.07 -8.43 9.01
N LYS A 37 11.13 -7.66 7.92
CA LYS A 37 12.35 -7.40 7.15
C LYS A 37 12.47 -5.91 6.85
N GLY A 38 13.61 -5.32 7.18
CA GLY A 38 13.90 -3.93 6.84
C GLY A 38 14.15 -3.74 5.34
N ARG A 39 14.10 -2.48 4.86
CA ARG A 39 14.41 -2.13 3.47
C ARG A 39 15.89 -2.37 3.07
N GLY A 40 16.78 -2.55 4.04
CA GLY A 40 18.22 -2.78 3.82
C GLY A 40 18.71 -4.06 4.48
N ALA A 41 19.08 -5.03 3.65
CA ALA A 41 20.02 -6.13 3.91
C ALA A 41 19.77 -7.08 5.10
N GLN A 42 19.23 -8.28 4.82
CA GLN A 42 19.67 -9.55 5.43
C GLN A 42 19.48 -10.71 4.42
N GLY A 43 20.22 -10.68 3.30
CA GLY A 43 20.11 -11.74 2.29
C GLY A 43 21.21 -11.77 1.22
N GLY A 44 22.38 -11.17 1.46
CA GLY A 44 23.40 -11.16 0.39
C GLY A 44 24.77 -10.57 0.73
N ARG A 45 25.26 -10.71 1.97
CA ARG A 45 26.68 -10.45 2.29
C ARG A 45 27.18 -11.46 3.31
N HIS A 46 27.24 -12.73 2.91
CA HIS A 46 28.13 -13.69 3.56
C HIS A 46 29.54 -13.28 3.10
N ARG A 47 30.16 -12.32 3.79
CA ARG A 47 31.59 -12.05 3.63
C ARG A 47 32.29 -13.23 4.31
N GLN A 48 32.63 -14.25 3.52
CA GLN A 48 33.44 -15.36 3.97
C GLN A 48 34.78 -14.78 4.47
N ALA A 49 35.10 -15.03 5.74
CA ALA A 49 36.41 -14.73 6.28
C ALA A 49 37.40 -15.75 5.69
N ALA A 50 38.50 -15.26 5.13
CA ALA A 50 39.69 -16.03 4.83
C ALA A 50 40.62 -16.01 6.06
#